data_AF-A0A950ZI95-F1
#
_entry.id   AF-A0A950ZI95-F1
#
_cell.length_a   1.000
_cell.length_b   1.000
_cell.length_c   1.000
_cell.angle_alpha   90.00
_cell.angle_beta   90.00
_cell.angle_gamma   90.00
#
_symmetry.space_group_name_H-M   'P 1'
#
loop_
_entity.id
_entity.type
_entity.pdbx_description
1 polymer ?
#
loop_
_entity_poly.entity_id
_entity_poly.type
_entity_poly.pdbx_seq_one_letter_code
_entity_poly.pdbx_strand_id
1 'polypeptide(L)'
;MNRSIGAVLAAALLLTAAAAQADDAPPTTNPIRYTWIVTSCATWNCAAAALVMAGGDKYVITLPTGRDDRPWLILRRVEEGSIYIPPEEPFACEVFDSMDGATNHYDGMDMCHAPIVLSVPDGRAVVTSLTDCGGGGGGKRRSVR
;
A
#
# COMPACT_ATOMS: atom_id res chain seq x y z
N MET A 1 67.22 34.80 12.68
CA MET A 1 66.50 33.93 13.64
C MET A 1 65.01 34.00 13.33
N ASN A 2 64.31 32.87 13.50
CA ASN A 2 62.87 32.61 13.26
C ASN A 2 62.50 32.05 11.87
N ARG A 3 62.88 30.78 11.62
CA ARG A 3 62.44 29.96 10.48
C ARG A 3 61.99 28.57 10.97
N SER A 4 60.93 28.47 11.77
CA SER A 4 60.55 27.15 12.33
C SER A 4 59.07 27.00 12.74
N ILE A 5 58.09 27.51 11.97
CA ILE A 5 56.67 27.25 12.31
C ILE A 5 55.81 26.84 11.10
N GLY A 6 56.18 27.22 9.87
CA GLY A 6 55.33 26.98 8.69
C GLY A 6 55.28 25.54 8.16
N ALA A 7 56.23 24.68 8.51
CA ALA A 7 56.41 23.39 7.84
C ALA A 7 55.58 22.22 8.43
N VAL A 8 55.03 22.37 9.65
CA VAL A 8 54.34 21.26 10.33
C VAL A 8 52.86 21.16 9.95
N LEU A 9 52.22 22.27 9.54
CA LEU A 9 50.79 22.26 9.21
C LEU A 9 50.45 21.66 7.84
N ALA A 10 51.41 21.62 6.90
CA ALA A 10 51.16 21.13 5.55
C ALA A 10 51.16 19.58 5.44
N ALA A 11 51.73 18.88 6.42
CA ALA A 11 51.80 17.42 6.42
C ALA A 11 50.56 16.74 7.04
N ALA A 12 49.72 17.49 7.77
CA ALA A 12 48.54 16.94 8.46
C ALA A 12 47.25 16.95 7.62
N LEU A 13 47.23 17.63 6.47
CA LEU A 13 46.05 17.71 5.61
C LEU A 13 45.97 16.63 4.51
N LEU A 14 46.95 15.73 4.43
CA LEU A 14 47.07 14.74 3.35
C LEU A 14 46.53 13.34 3.70
N LEU A 15 45.79 13.16 4.81
CA LEU A 15 45.40 11.83 5.31
C LEU A 15 43.90 11.54 5.46
N THR A 16 43.02 12.25 4.77
CA THR A 16 41.58 11.90 4.76
C THR A 16 40.97 11.86 3.35
N ALA A 17 41.72 11.32 2.39
CA ALA A 17 41.16 10.79 1.15
C ALA A 17 40.97 9.27 1.29
N ALA A 18 40.21 8.83 2.30
CA ALA A 18 39.68 7.48 2.31
C ALA A 18 38.53 7.46 1.31
N ALA A 19 38.73 6.68 0.25
CA ALA A 19 37.75 6.43 -0.80
C ALA A 19 36.37 6.17 -0.19
N ALA A 20 35.42 7.06 -0.46
CA ALA A 20 34.04 6.65 -0.55
C ALA A 20 33.99 5.70 -1.75
N GLN A 21 34.18 4.40 -1.49
CA GLN A 21 33.83 3.39 -2.46
C GLN A 21 32.35 3.59 -2.75
N ALA A 22 32.06 3.87 -4.01
CA ALA A 22 30.72 3.76 -4.53
C ALA A 22 30.16 2.40 -4.10
N ASP A 23 29.09 2.43 -3.33
CA ASP A 23 28.20 1.27 -3.23
C ASP A 23 27.61 1.05 -4.63
N ASP A 24 28.33 0.26 -5.45
CA ASP A 24 27.77 -0.46 -6.59
C ASP A 24 26.77 -1.50 -6.03
N ALA A 25 25.65 -1.00 -5.52
CA ALA A 25 24.47 -1.82 -5.33
C ALA A 25 23.97 -2.20 -6.75
N PRO A 26 23.74 -3.48 -7.05
CA PRO A 26 23.23 -3.89 -8.35
C PRO A 26 21.91 -3.15 -8.64
N PRO A 27 21.64 -2.74 -9.90
CA PRO A 27 20.41 -2.05 -10.28
C PRO A 27 19.23 -3.04 -10.31
N THR A 28 18.85 -3.57 -9.14
CA THR A 28 17.76 -4.53 -9.00
C THR A 28 17.04 -4.32 -7.67
N THR A 29 16.64 -3.09 -7.40
CA THR A 29 15.50 -2.86 -6.51
C THR A 29 14.82 -1.61 -7.05
N ASN A 30 13.73 -1.80 -7.79
CA ASN A 30 12.82 -0.69 -8.06
C ASN A 30 12.50 -0.11 -6.67
N PRO A 31 12.83 1.17 -6.37
CA PRO A 31 12.70 1.69 -5.03
C PRO A 31 11.24 1.47 -4.60
N ILE A 32 11.03 0.89 -3.41
CA ILE A 32 9.67 0.72 -2.88
C ILE A 32 9.05 2.11 -2.82
N ARG A 33 8.07 2.37 -3.69
CA ARG A 33 7.34 3.63 -3.72
C ARG A 33 6.09 3.47 -2.88
N TYR A 34 5.67 4.55 -2.25
CA TYR A 34 4.52 4.55 -1.37
C TYR A 34 3.54 5.61 -1.81
N THR A 35 2.25 5.26 -1.82
CA THR A 35 1.15 6.20 -2.04
C THR A 35 0.32 6.31 -0.76
N TRP A 36 -0.18 7.52 -0.48
CA TRP A 36 -1.11 7.75 0.62
C TRP A 36 -2.55 7.69 0.12
N ILE A 37 -3.34 6.81 0.73
CA ILE A 37 -4.80 6.76 0.56
C ILE A 37 -5.42 7.56 1.70
N VAL A 38 -6.31 8.49 1.35
CA VAL A 38 -7.05 9.31 2.32
C VAL A 38 -8.54 8.95 2.23
N THR A 39 -9.08 8.46 3.34
CA THR A 39 -10.50 8.11 3.46
C THR A 39 -11.16 8.97 4.54
N SER A 40 -12.35 9.49 4.29
CA SER A 40 -13.11 10.26 5.29
C SER A 40 -14.13 9.39 6.01
N CYS A 41 -14.26 9.58 7.33
CA CYS A 41 -15.26 8.94 8.17
C CYS A 41 -16.20 9.98 8.79
N ALA A 42 -17.50 9.67 8.78
CA ALA A 42 -18.53 10.52 9.37
C ALA A 42 -18.60 10.41 10.91
N THR A 43 -18.06 9.32 11.48
CA THR A 43 -18.13 9.04 12.92
C THR A 43 -16.78 8.59 13.46
N TRP A 44 -16.58 8.75 14.77
CA TRP A 44 -15.41 8.19 15.45
C TRP A 44 -15.36 6.67 15.34
N ASN A 45 -16.51 5.98 15.39
CA ASN A 45 -16.55 4.53 15.30
C ASN A 45 -16.02 4.01 13.96
N CYS A 46 -16.37 4.68 12.84
CA CYS A 46 -15.79 4.38 11.51
C CYS A 46 -14.26 4.53 11.52
N ALA A 47 -13.76 5.62 12.12
CA ALA A 47 -12.33 5.90 12.17
C ALA A 47 -11.57 4.92 13.09
N ALA A 48 -12.14 4.60 14.25
CA ALA A 48 -11.59 3.63 15.20
C ALA A 48 -11.60 2.21 14.64
N ALA A 49 -12.65 1.81 13.92
CA ALA A 49 -12.69 0.51 13.24
C ALA A 49 -11.52 0.35 12.26
N ALA A 50 -11.20 1.39 11.48
CA ALA A 50 -10.05 1.36 10.58
C ALA A 50 -8.71 1.14 11.29
N LEU A 51 -8.52 1.70 12.50
CA LEU A 51 -7.34 1.46 13.33
C LEU A 51 -7.30 0.03 13.89
N VAL A 52 -8.44 -0.50 14.33
CA VAL A 52 -8.54 -1.88 14.83
C VAL A 52 -8.26 -2.88 13.71
N MET A 53 -8.86 -2.69 12.55
CA MET A 53 -8.63 -3.54 11.36
C MET A 53 -7.20 -3.44 10.85
N ALA A 54 -6.53 -2.32 11.07
CA ALA A 54 -5.12 -2.16 10.77
C ALA A 54 -4.19 -2.98 11.69
N GLY A 55 -4.68 -3.54 12.80
CA GLY A 55 -3.92 -4.46 13.64
C GLY A 55 -2.61 -3.89 14.21
N GLY A 56 -2.51 -2.57 14.37
CA GLY A 56 -1.28 -1.90 14.80
C GLY A 56 -0.33 -1.52 13.66
N ASP A 57 -0.77 -1.54 12.40
CA ASP A 57 -0.01 -1.00 11.26
C ASP A 57 0.36 0.47 11.51
N LYS A 58 1.67 0.72 11.63
CA LYS A 58 2.27 2.04 11.86
C LYS A 58 2.02 3.03 10.72
N TYR A 59 1.50 2.56 9.59
CA TYR A 59 1.18 3.37 8.43
C TYR A 59 -0.29 3.77 8.33
N VAL A 60 -1.08 3.50 9.37
CA VAL A 60 -2.47 3.94 9.47
C VAL A 60 -2.60 4.98 10.57
N ILE A 61 -3.10 6.15 10.21
CA ILE A 61 -3.25 7.29 11.13
C ILE A 61 -4.69 7.80 11.02
N THR A 62 -5.32 8.07 12.16
CA THR A 62 -6.62 8.74 12.21
C THR A 62 -6.45 10.15 12.76
N LEU A 63 -7.02 11.14 12.06
CA LEU A 63 -6.95 12.56 12.43
C LEU A 63 -8.35 13.18 12.49
N PRO A 64 -8.66 14.00 13.51
CA PRO A 64 -9.85 14.84 13.47
C PRO A 64 -9.64 15.99 12.48
N THR A 65 -10.69 16.40 11.78
CA THR A 65 -10.65 17.51 10.81
C THR A 65 -11.22 18.82 11.35
N GLY A 66 -11.97 18.76 12.45
CA GLY A 66 -12.75 19.89 12.96
C GLY A 66 -13.95 20.28 12.09
N ARG A 67 -14.36 19.44 11.13
CA ARG A 67 -15.55 19.65 10.29
C ARG A 67 -16.71 18.78 10.76
N ASP A 68 -17.93 19.31 10.67
CA ASP A 68 -19.14 18.56 11.06
C ASP A 68 -19.56 17.51 10.03
N ASP A 69 -19.29 17.72 8.74
CA ASP A 69 -19.69 16.83 7.64
C ASP A 69 -18.74 15.64 7.43
N ARG A 70 -17.46 15.81 7.78
CA ARG A 70 -16.40 14.80 7.67
C ARG A 70 -15.42 14.94 8.84
N PRO A 71 -15.84 14.65 10.08
CA PRO A 71 -15.06 14.95 11.28
C PRO A 71 -13.75 14.16 11.39
N TRP A 72 -13.59 13.07 10.64
CA TRP A 72 -12.41 12.19 10.73
C TRP A 72 -11.81 11.87 9.35
N LEU A 73 -10.48 11.83 9.31
CA LEU A 73 -9.71 11.30 8.19
C LEU A 73 -8.88 10.10 8.63
N ILE A 74 -8.82 9.09 7.78
CA ILE A 74 -7.91 7.96 7.88
C ILE A 74 -6.88 8.10 6.77
N LEU A 75 -5.61 8.19 7.15
CA LEU A 75 -4.48 8.20 6.24
C LEU A 75 -3.82 6.83 6.29
N ARG A 76 -3.72 6.18 5.14
CA ARG A 76 -3.06 4.88 5.01
C ARG A 76 -1.94 4.97 3.98
N ARG A 77 -0.72 4.58 4.36
CA ARG A 77 0.37 4.42 3.41
C ARG A 77 0.35 3.01 2.82
N VAL A 78 0.28 2.91 1.50
CA VAL A 78 0.33 1.64 0.78
C VAL A 78 1.54 1.62 -0.13
N GLU A 79 2.11 0.45 -0.35
CA GLU A 79 3.15 0.25 -1.35
C GLU A 79 2.56 0.38 -2.75
N GLU A 80 3.23 1.09 -3.66
CA GLU A 80 2.79 1.20 -5.05
C GLU A 80 2.85 -0.18 -5.73
N GLY A 81 1.79 -0.53 -6.44
CA GLY A 81 1.63 -1.88 -7.00
C GLY A 81 1.09 -2.92 -6.01
N SER A 82 0.75 -2.52 -4.78
CA SER A 82 -0.09 -3.31 -3.88
C SER A 82 -1.56 -2.97 -4.07
N ILE A 83 -2.44 -3.89 -3.66
CA ILE A 83 -3.90 -3.69 -3.69
C ILE A 83 -4.36 -3.40 -2.27
N TYR A 84 -5.11 -2.31 -2.11
CA TYR A 84 -5.83 -2.01 -0.87
C TYR A 84 -7.31 -2.22 -1.08
N ILE A 85 -7.90 -3.09 -0.26
CA ILE A 85 -9.32 -3.33 -0.20
C ILE A 85 -9.81 -2.76 1.14
N PRO A 86 -10.71 -1.76 1.14
CA PRO A 86 -11.32 -1.29 2.37
C PRO A 86 -12.07 -2.43 3.09
N PRO A 87 -12.10 -2.45 4.44
CA PRO A 87 -12.70 -3.56 5.20
C PRO A 87 -14.19 -3.83 4.95
N GLU A 88 -14.91 -2.84 4.44
CA GLU A 88 -16.36 -2.93 4.19
C GLU A 88 -16.70 -3.38 2.77
N GLU A 89 -15.68 -3.55 1.91
CA GLU A 89 -15.90 -3.96 0.54
C GLU A 89 -16.10 -5.48 0.45
N PRO A 90 -17.11 -5.96 -0.29
CA PRO A 90 -17.43 -7.39 -0.39
C PRO A 90 -16.50 -8.13 -1.37
N PHE A 91 -15.29 -7.63 -1.59
CA PHE A 91 -14.38 -8.14 -2.61
C PHE A 91 -13.09 -8.69 -1.99
N ALA A 92 -12.54 -9.72 -2.62
CA ALA A 92 -11.18 -10.20 -2.41
C ALA A 92 -10.38 -9.97 -3.70
N CYS A 93 -9.09 -9.65 -3.54
CA CYS A 93 -8.16 -9.56 -4.64
C CYS A 93 -6.93 -10.42 -4.35
N GLU A 94 -6.53 -11.21 -5.33
CA GLU A 94 -5.35 -12.06 -5.30
C GLU A 94 -4.41 -11.65 -6.44
N VAL A 95 -3.11 -11.59 -6.15
CA VAL A 95 -2.08 -11.19 -7.11
C VAL A 95 -1.26 -12.42 -7.50
N PHE A 96 -1.05 -12.60 -8.80
CA PHE A 96 -0.32 -13.70 -9.41
C PHE A 96 0.87 -13.17 -10.22
N ASP A 97 1.99 -13.90 -10.19
CA ASP A 97 3.21 -13.52 -10.92
C ASP A 97 3.06 -13.65 -12.45
N SER A 98 2.01 -14.32 -12.95
CA SER A 98 1.75 -14.51 -14.37
C SER A 98 0.26 -14.59 -14.69
N MET A 99 -0.09 -14.29 -15.94
CA MET A 99 -1.46 -14.44 -16.46
C MET A 99 -1.91 -15.90 -16.47
N ASP A 100 -1.01 -16.84 -16.75
CA ASP A 100 -1.33 -18.27 -16.76
C ASP A 100 -1.77 -18.75 -15.38
N GLY A 101 -1.07 -18.33 -14.32
CA GLY A 101 -1.45 -18.63 -12.94
C GLY A 101 -2.82 -18.05 -12.56
N ALA A 102 -3.05 -16.78 -12.90
CA ALA A 102 -4.34 -16.12 -12.65
C ALA A 102 -5.50 -16.76 -13.41
N THR A 103 -5.30 -17.15 -14.67
CA THR A 103 -6.34 -17.79 -15.49
C THR A 103 -6.68 -19.18 -14.97
N ASN A 104 -5.66 -19.99 -14.59
CA ASN A 104 -5.90 -21.29 -13.97
C ASN A 104 -6.67 -21.18 -12.65
N HIS A 105 -6.39 -20.14 -11.86
CA HIS A 105 -7.16 -19.87 -10.63
C HIS A 105 -8.60 -19.49 -10.98
N TYR A 106 -8.79 -18.53 -11.88
CA TYR A 106 -10.09 -18.08 -12.36
C TYR A 106 -10.98 -19.21 -12.88
N ASP A 107 -10.43 -20.11 -13.69
CA ASP A 107 -11.14 -21.26 -14.25
C ASP A 107 -11.62 -22.25 -13.17
N GLY A 108 -10.95 -22.27 -12.01
CA GLY A 108 -11.33 -23.06 -10.84
C GLY A 108 -12.35 -22.39 -9.92
N MET A 109 -12.69 -21.11 -10.13
CA MET A 109 -13.61 -20.36 -9.27
C MET A 109 -15.08 -20.60 -9.66
N ASP A 110 -15.97 -20.59 -8.67
CA ASP A 110 -17.41 -20.55 -8.94
C ASP A 110 -17.80 -19.18 -9.50
N MET A 111 -18.52 -19.17 -10.62
CA MET A 111 -19.02 -17.96 -11.28
C MET A 111 -19.98 -17.14 -10.41
N CYS A 112 -20.54 -17.72 -9.35
CA CYS A 112 -21.32 -16.97 -8.36
C CYS A 112 -20.50 -15.89 -7.64
N HIS A 113 -19.17 -16.01 -7.59
CA HIS A 113 -18.27 -15.00 -7.04
C HIS A 113 -18.01 -13.84 -8.02
N ALA A 114 -18.55 -13.91 -9.25
CA ALA A 114 -18.34 -12.94 -10.32
C ALA A 114 -16.86 -12.54 -10.49
N PRO A 115 -15.94 -13.51 -10.64
CA PRO A 115 -14.52 -13.21 -10.70
C PRO A 115 -14.17 -12.40 -11.97
N ILE A 116 -13.15 -11.57 -11.87
CA ILE A 116 -12.59 -10.76 -12.96
C ILE A 116 -11.07 -10.93 -12.92
N VAL A 117 -10.46 -11.19 -14.08
CA VAL A 117 -9.00 -11.23 -14.25
C VAL A 117 -8.52 -10.01 -15.02
N LEU A 118 -7.41 -9.42 -14.57
CA LEU A 118 -6.79 -8.28 -15.23
C LEU A 118 -5.26 -8.36 -15.18
N SER A 119 -4.60 -7.91 -16.24
CA SER A 119 -3.15 -7.71 -16.27
C SER A 119 -2.78 -6.34 -15.71
N VAL A 120 -1.73 -6.28 -14.91
CA VAL A 120 -1.19 -5.04 -14.36
C VAL A 120 0.07 -4.64 -15.13
N PRO A 121 0.40 -3.34 -15.30
CA PRO A 121 1.56 -2.91 -16.08
C PRO A 121 2.93 -3.43 -15.63
N ASP A 122 3.03 -3.98 -14.42
CA ASP A 122 4.24 -4.61 -13.89
C ASP A 122 4.42 -6.08 -14.34
N GLY A 123 3.51 -6.59 -15.19
CA GLY A 123 3.56 -7.95 -15.73
C GLY A 123 2.84 -8.99 -14.88
N ARG A 124 2.34 -8.62 -13.69
CA ARG A 124 1.54 -9.48 -12.83
C ARG A 124 0.08 -9.50 -13.27
N ALA A 125 -0.66 -10.47 -12.77
CA ALA A 125 -2.10 -10.56 -12.98
C ALA A 125 -2.84 -10.49 -11.63
N VAL A 126 -4.04 -9.95 -11.66
CA VAL A 126 -4.90 -9.82 -10.48
C VAL A 126 -6.21 -10.52 -10.77
N VAL A 127 -6.67 -11.32 -9.81
CA VAL A 127 -8.01 -11.88 -9.80
C VAL A 127 -8.79 -11.18 -8.69
N THR A 128 -9.89 -10.52 -9.05
CA THR A 128 -10.82 -9.89 -8.10
C THR A 128 -12.13 -10.65 -8.11
N SER A 129 -12.71 -10.91 -6.94
CA SER A 129 -13.95 -11.67 -6.79
C SER A 129 -14.74 -11.25 -5.56
N LEU A 130 -16.03 -11.59 -5.50
CA LEU A 130 -16.84 -11.40 -4.29
C LEU A 130 -16.44 -12.40 -3.21
N THR A 131 -16.40 -12.00 -1.94
CA THR A 131 -16.06 -12.91 -0.82
C THR A 131 -17.16 -13.95 -0.56
N ASP A 132 -18.43 -13.57 -0.75
CA ASP A 132 -19.58 -14.43 -0.51
C ASP A 132 -20.47 -14.52 -1.75
N CYS A 133 -20.81 -15.74 -2.16
CA CYS A 133 -21.82 -16.02 -3.20
C CYS A 133 -23.27 -15.80 -2.74
N GLY A 134 -23.47 -15.10 -1.63
CA GLY A 134 -24.74 -14.96 -0.92
C GLY A 134 -25.51 -13.69 -1.29
N GLY A 135 -26.09 -13.67 -2.48
CA GLY A 135 -27.30 -12.89 -2.78
C GLY A 135 -27.12 -11.37 -2.94
N GLY A 136 -27.13 -10.93 -4.20
CA GLY A 136 -27.67 -9.61 -4.53
C GLY A 136 -28.96 -9.40 -3.74
N GLY A 137 -29.05 -8.27 -3.04
CA GLY A 137 -30.18 -7.91 -2.19
C GLY A 137 -31.48 -8.32 -2.85
N GLY A 138 -32.04 -9.42 -2.37
CA GLY A 138 -33.39 -9.84 -2.67
C GLY A 138 -34.27 -8.74 -2.14
N GLY A 139 -34.54 -7.75 -3.00
CA GLY A 139 -35.61 -6.80 -2.82
C GLY A 139 -36.88 -7.62 -2.68
N LYS A 140 -37.21 -7.99 -1.44
CA LYS A 140 -38.53 -8.42 -1.04
C LYS A 140 -39.42 -7.26 -1.45
N ARG A 141 -39.97 -7.31 -2.67
CA ARG A 141 -41.13 -6.53 -3.05
C ARG A 141 -42.19 -6.92 -2.03
N ARG A 142 -42.32 -6.10 -1.00
CA ARG A 142 -43.37 -6.17 -0.01
C ARG A 142 -44.65 -5.89 -0.79
N SER A 143 -45.28 -6.95 -1.29
CA SER A 143 -46.62 -6.89 -1.84
C SER A 143 -47.53 -6.42 -0.72
N VAL A 144 -47.89 -5.14 -0.74
CA VAL A 144 -48.99 -4.61 0.05
C VAL A 144 -50.27 -5.21 -0.53
N ARG A 145 -50.95 -6.02 0.28
CA ARG A 145 -52.40 -6.21 0.18
C ARG A 145 -53.00 -5.67 1.46
#